data_AF-A0A1E7X487-F1
#
_entry.id   AF-A0A1E7X487-F1
#
_cell.length_a   1.000
_cell.length_b   1.000
_cell.length_c   1.000
_cell.angle_alpha   90.00
_cell.angle_beta   90.00
_cell.angle_gamma   90.00
#
_symmetry.space_group_name_H-M   'P 1'
#
loop_
_entity.id
_entity.type
_entity.pdbx_description
1 polymer ?
#
loop_
_entity_poly.entity_id
_entity_poly.type
_entity_poly.pdbx_seq_one_letter_code
_entity_poly.pdbx_strand_id
1 'polypeptide(L)'
;MNDHVDAFRASLAQEAEHVFDYTLQLMEQDIADGWRSYYAREIWLQENLPPPLINAAGRQVMVQRLRATILGSATASPDGEHEHTDPGYRNYLDIGVLDIEADGAPHIVLDHTANTVATDVMEHQQRHFRYQVWANERNWHVETWGPATHTPMPVSVRRPREAPVRLAGVALENDGVYWRALHHVEWSMYREVFDYLAMCRPQCCMDLMSAIAPEFRYSAVLGSTRRLVFVQQGEDALAWALLCDREPPHDHFGAPQLVLVNRRQPGELQDADILFRNVIGKQFRHSTYCTRDLEVAILFHVGRSRRLMAFYAPFLERCA
;
A
#
# COMPACT_ATOMS: atom_id res chain seq x y z
N MET A 1 8.95 -23.26 18.16
CA MET A 1 8.95 -21.98 17.43
C MET A 1 7.73 -21.89 16.53
N ASN A 2 7.44 -22.89 15.68
CA ASN A 2 6.20 -22.93 14.90
C ASN A 2 4.95 -22.89 15.79
N ASP A 3 4.88 -23.70 16.87
CA ASP A 3 3.74 -23.66 17.81
C ASP A 3 3.48 -22.28 18.43
N HIS A 4 4.53 -21.50 18.67
CA HIS A 4 4.45 -20.15 19.23
C HIS A 4 3.92 -19.14 18.18
N VAL A 5 4.37 -19.27 16.94
CA VAL A 5 3.88 -18.47 15.80
C VAL A 5 2.42 -18.83 15.47
N ASP A 6 2.06 -20.11 15.56
CA ASP A 6 0.69 -20.58 15.34
C ASP A 6 -0.24 -20.07 16.44
N ALA A 7 0.20 -20.07 17.70
CA ALA A 7 -0.52 -19.44 18.81
C ALA A 7 -0.69 -17.92 18.59
N PHE A 8 0.34 -17.23 18.12
CA PHE A 8 0.27 -15.81 17.76
C PHE A 8 -0.76 -15.55 16.65
N ARG A 9 -0.72 -16.32 15.56
CA ARG A 9 -1.70 -16.24 14.48
C ARG A 9 -3.12 -16.53 14.99
N ALA A 10 -3.30 -17.55 15.82
CA ALA A 10 -4.59 -17.88 16.41
C ALA A 10 -5.13 -16.75 17.30
N SER A 11 -4.28 -16.13 18.11
CA SER A 11 -4.62 -14.97 18.96
C SER A 11 -5.06 -13.76 18.12
N LEU A 12 -4.32 -13.41 17.07
CA LEU A 12 -4.70 -12.36 16.13
C LEU A 12 -6.02 -12.67 15.41
N ALA A 13 -6.23 -13.93 15.00
CA ALA A 13 -7.44 -14.37 14.30
C ALA A 13 -8.70 -14.30 15.18
N GLN A 14 -8.56 -14.54 16.49
CA GLN A 14 -9.63 -14.35 17.47
C GLN A 14 -10.00 -12.87 17.62
N GLU A 15 -8.99 -11.99 17.63
CA GLU A 15 -9.17 -10.53 17.70
C GLU A 15 -9.26 -9.85 16.31
N ALA A 16 -9.67 -10.56 15.26
CA ALA A 16 -9.69 -10.02 13.89
C ALA A 16 -10.52 -8.72 13.75
N GLU A 17 -11.55 -8.51 14.57
CA GLU A 17 -12.29 -7.24 14.62
C GLU A 17 -11.42 -6.07 15.09
N HIS A 18 -10.61 -6.29 16.11
CA HIS A 18 -9.67 -5.30 16.63
C HIS A 18 -8.56 -5.00 15.62
N VAL A 19 -8.07 -6.03 14.91
CA VAL A 19 -7.10 -5.87 13.81
C VAL A 19 -7.71 -5.07 12.65
N PHE A 20 -8.99 -5.29 12.34
CA PHE A 20 -9.71 -4.51 11.35
C PHE A 20 -9.86 -3.04 11.77
N ASP A 21 -10.30 -2.78 13.01
CA ASP A 21 -10.41 -1.40 13.53
C ASP A 21 -9.08 -0.66 13.52
N TYR A 22 -7.99 -1.36 13.87
CA TYR A 22 -6.65 -0.80 13.81
C TYR A 22 -6.22 -0.46 12.39
N THR A 23 -6.65 -1.24 11.39
CA THR A 23 -6.40 -0.93 9.96
C THR A 23 -7.00 0.43 9.57
N LEU A 24 -8.21 0.72 10.04
CA LEU A 24 -8.89 2.00 9.80
C LEU A 24 -8.14 3.16 10.47
N GLN A 25 -7.84 2.99 11.76
CA GLN A 25 -7.14 4.00 12.56
C GLN A 25 -5.75 4.30 11.99
N LEU A 26 -5.05 3.27 11.52
CA LEU A 26 -3.72 3.43 10.92
C LEU A 26 -3.78 4.23 9.62
N MET A 27 -4.79 4.02 8.78
CA MET A 27 -5.02 4.85 7.58
C MET A 27 -5.26 6.31 7.96
N GLU A 28 -6.18 6.57 8.90
CA GLU A 28 -6.50 7.93 9.33
C GLU A 28 -5.27 8.64 9.93
N GLN A 29 -4.48 7.92 10.72
CA GLN A 29 -3.24 8.44 11.28
C GLN A 29 -2.22 8.74 10.19
N ASP A 30 -2.02 7.84 9.22
CA ASP A 30 -1.07 8.09 8.13
C ASP A 30 -1.49 9.33 7.30
N ILE A 31 -2.79 9.49 7.03
CA ILE A 31 -3.32 10.71 6.37
C ILE A 31 -3.00 11.95 7.20
N ALA A 32 -3.25 11.91 8.51
CA ALA A 32 -2.99 13.02 9.44
C ALA A 32 -1.49 13.37 9.52
N ASP A 33 -0.60 12.39 9.37
CA ASP A 33 0.85 12.60 9.35
C ASP A 33 1.37 13.20 8.03
N GLY A 34 0.49 13.48 7.07
CA GLY A 34 0.84 14.09 5.78
C GLY A 34 1.01 13.09 4.64
N TRP A 35 0.67 11.81 4.83
CA TRP A 35 0.79 10.78 3.80
C TRP A 35 -0.44 10.69 2.87
N ARG A 36 -1.20 11.78 2.74
CA ARG A 36 -2.45 11.82 1.95
C ARG A 36 -2.30 11.44 0.49
N SER A 37 -1.12 11.65 -0.13
CA SER A 37 -0.86 11.21 -1.51
C SER A 37 -1.11 9.71 -1.68
N TYR A 38 -0.74 8.93 -0.67
CA TYR A 38 -0.92 7.49 -0.62
C TYR A 38 -2.36 7.06 -0.43
N TYR A 39 -3.28 7.97 -0.08
CA TYR A 39 -4.68 7.69 0.23
C TYR A 39 -5.65 8.54 -0.60
N ALA A 40 -5.21 9.07 -1.75
CA ALA A 40 -6.02 10.00 -2.54
C ALA A 40 -7.38 9.43 -2.97
N ARG A 41 -7.43 8.13 -3.27
CA ARG A 41 -8.67 7.42 -3.61
C ARG A 41 -9.57 7.29 -2.39
N GLU A 42 -9.04 6.84 -1.25
CA GLU A 42 -9.80 6.66 -0.01
C GLU A 42 -10.35 7.99 0.50
N ILE A 43 -9.57 9.07 0.43
CA ILE A 43 -10.02 10.42 0.77
C ILE A 43 -11.17 10.84 -0.16
N TRP A 44 -11.03 10.65 -1.47
CA TRP A 44 -12.10 10.98 -2.42
C TRP A 44 -13.37 10.19 -2.13
N LEU A 45 -13.27 8.89 -1.83
CA LEU A 45 -14.40 8.04 -1.48
C LEU A 45 -15.09 8.51 -0.20
N GLN A 46 -14.33 8.89 0.83
CA GLN A 46 -14.88 9.46 2.07
C GLN A 46 -15.65 10.75 1.83
N GLU A 47 -15.20 11.60 0.91
CA GLU A 47 -15.82 12.88 0.60
C GLU A 47 -17.07 12.76 -0.29
N ASN A 48 -17.14 11.72 -1.14
CA ASN A 48 -18.15 11.63 -2.20
C ASN A 48 -19.17 10.50 -2.02
N LEU A 49 -18.92 9.53 -1.13
CA LEU A 49 -19.87 8.45 -0.85
C LEU A 49 -20.69 8.74 0.42
N PRO A 50 -22.00 8.40 0.43
CA PRO A 50 -22.84 8.59 1.60
C PRO A 50 -22.45 7.61 2.73
N PRO A 51 -22.40 8.06 3.99
CA PRO A 51 -22.17 7.17 5.13
C PRO A 51 -23.36 6.20 5.36
N PRO A 52 -23.15 5.05 6.03
CA PRO A 52 -21.85 4.55 6.50
C PRO A 52 -21.02 3.98 5.34
N LEU A 53 -19.74 4.32 5.33
CA LEU A 53 -18.83 3.92 4.26
C LEU A 53 -18.51 2.41 4.30
N ILE A 54 -18.46 1.83 5.52
CA ILE A 54 -18.52 0.39 5.78
C ILE A 54 -19.77 0.12 6.61
N ASN A 55 -20.66 -0.76 6.13
CA ASN A 55 -21.79 -1.19 6.95
C ASN A 55 -21.52 -2.51 7.68
N ALA A 56 -22.47 -2.94 8.51
CA ALA A 56 -22.31 -4.12 9.36
C ALA A 56 -22.00 -5.41 8.57
N ALA A 57 -22.69 -5.62 7.44
CA ALA A 57 -22.42 -6.75 6.55
C ALA A 57 -21.02 -6.66 5.93
N GLY A 58 -20.64 -5.47 5.44
CA GLY A 58 -19.30 -5.15 4.94
C GLY A 58 -18.18 -5.48 5.92
N ARG A 59 -18.35 -5.01 7.15
CA ARG A 59 -17.43 -5.26 8.25
C ARG A 59 -17.26 -6.75 8.53
N GLN A 60 -18.35 -7.50 8.63
CA GLN A 60 -18.30 -8.94 8.93
C GLN A 60 -17.49 -9.70 7.87
N VAL A 61 -17.71 -9.41 6.58
CA VAL A 61 -16.96 -10.03 5.49
C VAL A 61 -15.47 -9.71 5.60
N MET A 62 -15.11 -8.45 5.84
CA MET A 62 -13.71 -8.04 5.95
C MET A 62 -13.00 -8.69 7.13
N VAL A 63 -13.67 -8.80 8.28
CA VAL A 63 -13.14 -9.46 9.46
C VAL A 63 -12.91 -10.96 9.19
N GLN A 64 -13.82 -11.63 8.47
CA GLN A 64 -13.63 -13.03 8.11
C GLN A 64 -12.50 -13.24 7.10
N ARG A 65 -12.38 -12.35 6.10
CA ARG A 65 -11.25 -12.35 5.16
C ARG A 65 -9.93 -12.19 5.90
N LEU A 66 -9.84 -11.17 6.76
CA LEU A 66 -8.67 -10.90 7.59
C LEU A 66 -8.31 -12.10 8.47
N ARG A 67 -9.30 -12.74 9.10
CA ARG A 67 -9.12 -13.96 9.88
C ARG A 67 -8.52 -15.09 9.04
N ALA A 68 -9.03 -15.32 7.83
CA ALA A 68 -8.50 -16.34 6.93
C ALA A 68 -7.05 -16.05 6.51
N THR A 69 -6.75 -14.78 6.19
CA THR A 69 -5.39 -14.32 5.86
C THR A 69 -4.41 -14.54 7.03
N ILE A 70 -4.80 -14.19 8.25
CA ILE A 70 -3.97 -14.37 9.46
C ILE A 70 -3.62 -15.84 9.68
N LEU A 71 -4.58 -16.74 9.51
CA LEU A 71 -4.41 -18.18 9.75
C LEU A 71 -3.62 -18.90 8.65
N GLY A 72 -3.22 -18.21 7.58
CA GLY A 72 -2.49 -18.82 6.47
C GLY A 72 -3.30 -19.91 5.74
N SER A 73 -4.63 -19.88 5.87
CA SER A 73 -5.52 -20.74 5.08
C SER A 73 -5.41 -20.27 3.63
N ALA A 74 -4.62 -21.00 2.83
CA ALA A 74 -4.42 -20.76 1.41
C ALA A 74 -5.70 -21.10 0.62
N THR A 75 -6.75 -20.33 0.89
CA THR A 75 -7.94 -20.16 0.06
C THR A 75 -8.30 -18.68 0.14
N ALA A 76 -7.38 -17.84 -0.36
CA ALA A 76 -7.66 -16.63 -1.14
C ALA A 76 -6.41 -15.71 -1.12
N SER A 77 -5.61 -15.65 -2.18
CA SER A 77 -5.75 -14.47 -3.04
C SER A 77 -7.22 -14.18 -3.37
N PRO A 78 -7.62 -12.90 -3.41
CA PRO A 78 -9.01 -12.44 -3.55
C PRO A 78 -9.56 -12.74 -4.95
N ASP A 79 -9.61 -14.03 -5.31
CA ASP A 79 -10.05 -14.63 -6.56
C ASP A 79 -11.09 -15.75 -6.30
N GLY A 80 -11.51 -15.90 -5.05
CA GLY A 80 -12.60 -16.80 -4.66
C GLY A 80 -13.95 -16.11 -4.88
N GLU A 81 -14.70 -16.63 -5.85
CA GLU A 81 -16.10 -16.32 -6.14
C GLU A 81 -16.93 -16.12 -4.86
N HIS A 82 -17.15 -14.87 -4.49
CA HIS A 82 -18.26 -14.52 -3.60
C HIS A 82 -19.15 -13.55 -4.36
N GLU A 83 -20.13 -14.12 -5.07
CA GLU A 83 -21.33 -13.39 -5.50
C GLU A 83 -22.04 -12.88 -4.24
N HIS A 84 -21.64 -11.70 -3.77
CA HIS A 84 -22.29 -11.01 -2.66
C HIS A 84 -23.60 -10.43 -3.16
N THR A 85 -24.68 -11.20 -3.02
CA THR A 85 -26.05 -10.84 -3.42
C THR A 85 -26.82 -10.07 -2.35
N ASP A 86 -26.17 -9.61 -1.26
CA ASP A 86 -26.85 -8.84 -0.22
C ASP A 86 -26.98 -7.35 -0.64
N PRO A 87 -28.21 -6.86 -0.91
CA PRO A 87 -28.45 -5.46 -1.28
C PRO A 87 -28.07 -4.46 -0.17
N GLY A 88 -27.76 -4.94 1.03
CA GLY A 88 -27.34 -4.17 2.18
C GLY A 88 -25.84 -4.10 2.42
N TYR A 89 -24.95 -4.57 1.54
CA TYR A 89 -23.49 -4.55 1.72
C TYR A 89 -22.83 -3.27 1.14
N ARG A 90 -21.90 -2.63 1.87
CA ARG A 90 -21.09 -1.48 1.41
C ARG A 90 -19.74 -1.50 2.12
N ASN A 91 -18.66 -1.48 1.34
CA ASN A 91 -17.29 -1.38 1.84
C ASN A 91 -16.43 -0.56 0.85
N TYR A 92 -16.07 0.66 1.24
CA TYR A 92 -15.25 1.56 0.42
C TYR A 92 -13.73 1.32 0.49
N LEU A 93 -13.24 0.56 1.48
CA LEU A 93 -11.79 0.39 1.70
C LEU A 93 -11.18 -0.77 0.94
N ASP A 94 -12.02 -1.68 0.45
CA ASP A 94 -11.61 -2.84 -0.34
C ASP A 94 -12.53 -3.02 -1.54
N ILE A 95 -12.67 -1.96 -2.34
CA ILE A 95 -13.40 -2.01 -3.62
C ILE A 95 -12.62 -2.72 -4.74
N GLY A 96 -11.49 -3.38 -4.43
CA GLY A 96 -10.59 -3.96 -5.41
C GLY A 96 -10.09 -2.95 -6.44
N VAL A 97 -9.66 -3.47 -7.60
CA VAL A 97 -9.54 -2.67 -8.84
C VAL A 97 -10.97 -2.51 -9.38
N LEU A 98 -11.44 -1.28 -9.50
CA LEU A 98 -12.75 -1.03 -10.12
C LEU A 98 -12.68 -1.46 -11.58
N ASP A 99 -13.77 -1.94 -12.16
CA ASP A 99 -13.83 -2.38 -13.57
C ASP A 99 -13.22 -1.36 -14.56
N ILE A 100 -13.37 -0.08 -14.24
CA ILE A 100 -12.84 1.06 -15.00
C ILE A 100 -11.30 1.23 -14.97
N GLU A 101 -10.60 0.54 -14.07
CA GLU A 101 -9.14 0.53 -13.91
C GLU A 101 -8.50 -0.79 -14.40
N ALA A 102 -9.31 -1.82 -14.66
CA ALA A 102 -8.86 -3.13 -15.12
C ALA A 102 -8.80 -3.16 -16.66
N ASP A 103 -7.70 -2.67 -17.22
CA ASP A 103 -7.32 -2.99 -18.61
C ASP A 103 -6.87 -4.46 -18.65
N GLY A 104 -7.83 -5.39 -18.59
CA GLY A 104 -7.65 -6.81 -18.93
C GLY A 104 -6.95 -7.71 -17.91
N ALA A 105 -7.01 -7.44 -16.60
CA ALA A 105 -6.53 -8.40 -15.59
C ALA A 105 -7.61 -9.47 -15.29
N PRO A 106 -7.51 -10.72 -15.77
CA PRO A 106 -8.56 -11.74 -15.64
C PRO A 106 -8.64 -12.40 -14.24
N HIS A 107 -7.95 -11.83 -13.25
CA HIS A 107 -7.68 -12.42 -11.94
C HIS A 107 -7.92 -11.39 -10.82
N ILE A 108 -9.00 -10.62 -10.93
CA ILE A 108 -9.40 -9.69 -9.87
C ILE A 108 -10.87 -9.98 -9.60
N VAL A 109 -11.18 -10.61 -8.47
CA VAL A 109 -12.58 -10.77 -8.05
C VAL A 109 -13.09 -9.46 -7.46
N LEU A 110 -14.20 -9.00 -8.04
CA LEU A 110 -14.84 -7.74 -7.75
C LEU A 110 -15.79 -7.91 -6.57
N ASP A 111 -15.74 -6.97 -5.64
CA ASP A 111 -16.82 -6.76 -4.69
C ASP A 111 -18.03 -6.20 -5.44
N HIS A 112 -18.88 -7.06 -6.03
CA HIS A 112 -19.90 -6.62 -6.97
C HIS A 112 -20.86 -5.55 -6.41
N THR A 113 -21.14 -5.50 -5.11
CA THR A 113 -22.07 -4.50 -4.54
C THR A 113 -21.35 -3.18 -4.26
N ALA A 114 -20.16 -3.20 -3.66
CA ALA A 114 -19.38 -1.98 -3.47
C ALA A 114 -18.88 -1.43 -4.82
N ASN A 115 -18.51 -2.32 -5.75
CA ASN A 115 -18.22 -2.00 -7.14
C ASN A 115 -19.47 -1.47 -7.84
N THR A 116 -20.67 -2.04 -7.70
CA THR A 116 -21.88 -1.47 -8.34
C THR A 116 -22.22 -0.07 -7.82
N VAL A 117 -22.12 0.18 -6.51
CA VAL A 117 -22.39 1.52 -5.95
C VAL A 117 -21.28 2.52 -6.31
N ALA A 118 -20.02 2.11 -6.19
CA ALA A 118 -18.89 2.93 -6.58
C ALA A 118 -18.91 3.21 -8.09
N THR A 119 -19.15 2.20 -8.91
CA THR A 119 -19.31 2.26 -10.37
C THR A 119 -20.56 3.04 -10.77
N ASP A 120 -21.70 2.96 -10.08
CA ASP A 120 -22.85 3.84 -10.40
C ASP A 120 -22.49 5.31 -10.15
N VAL A 121 -21.90 5.62 -8.99
CA VAL A 121 -21.43 6.98 -8.68
C VAL A 121 -20.33 7.41 -9.66
N MET A 122 -19.36 6.55 -9.96
CA MET A 122 -18.20 6.85 -10.79
C MET A 122 -18.52 6.87 -12.28
N GLU A 123 -19.41 6.01 -12.79
CA GLU A 123 -19.77 5.92 -14.19
C GLU A 123 -20.93 6.84 -14.57
N HIS A 124 -21.87 7.11 -13.66
CA HIS A 124 -23.05 7.91 -13.98
C HIS A 124 -23.01 9.32 -13.38
N GLN A 125 -22.27 9.54 -12.29
CA GLN A 125 -22.27 10.84 -11.60
C GLN A 125 -20.89 11.52 -11.59
N GLN A 126 -19.79 10.77 -11.63
CA GLN A 126 -18.43 11.25 -11.35
C GLN A 126 -17.37 10.61 -12.27
N ARG A 127 -17.61 10.47 -13.58
CA ARG A 127 -16.65 9.86 -14.54
C ARG A 127 -15.28 10.51 -14.57
N HIS A 128 -15.19 11.72 -14.03
CA HIS A 128 -13.94 12.45 -13.90
C HIS A 128 -13.14 12.11 -12.64
N PHE A 129 -13.65 11.30 -11.70
CA PHE A 129 -13.01 11.07 -10.40
C PHE A 129 -11.58 10.56 -10.57
N ARG A 130 -11.31 9.67 -11.55
CA ARG A 130 -9.96 9.16 -11.82
C ARG A 130 -8.96 10.27 -12.12
N TYR A 131 -9.40 11.34 -12.81
CA TYR A 131 -8.55 12.49 -13.11
C TYR A 131 -8.32 13.33 -11.85
N GLN A 132 -9.35 13.48 -11.01
CA GLN A 132 -9.25 14.18 -9.72
C GLN A 132 -8.33 13.46 -8.74
N VAL A 133 -8.53 12.16 -8.55
CA VAL A 133 -7.71 11.30 -7.68
C VAL A 133 -6.27 11.31 -8.16
N TRP A 134 -6.04 11.13 -9.46
CA TRP A 134 -4.69 11.19 -10.04
C TRP A 134 -4.03 12.56 -9.86
N ALA A 135 -4.78 13.66 -10.04
CA ALA A 135 -4.26 15.01 -9.84
C ALA A 135 -3.90 15.26 -8.37
N ASN A 136 -4.78 14.87 -7.44
CA ASN A 136 -4.56 14.96 -6.01
C ASN A 136 -3.34 14.12 -5.58
N GLU A 137 -3.28 12.85 -5.98
CA GLU A 137 -2.16 11.96 -5.71
C GLU A 137 -0.83 12.61 -6.16
N ARG A 138 -0.77 13.07 -7.42
CA ARG A 138 0.46 13.67 -7.99
C ARG A 138 0.85 14.97 -7.31
N ASN A 139 -0.11 15.85 -7.04
CA ASN A 139 0.17 17.16 -6.43
C ASN A 139 0.59 16.99 -4.96
N TRP A 140 -0.09 16.13 -4.21
CA TRP A 140 0.27 15.83 -2.83
C TRP A 140 1.56 15.04 -2.71
N HIS A 141 1.90 14.19 -3.69
CA HIS A 141 3.15 13.43 -3.68
C HIS A 141 4.39 14.35 -3.62
N VAL A 142 4.36 15.47 -4.33
CA VAL A 142 5.44 16.48 -4.25
C VAL A 142 5.57 17.07 -2.84
N GLU A 143 4.46 17.21 -2.11
CA GLU A 143 4.49 17.68 -0.72
C GLU A 143 5.11 16.63 0.21
N THR A 144 4.89 15.34 -0.06
CA THR A 144 5.48 14.24 0.73
C THR A 144 7.00 14.11 0.60
N TRP A 145 7.63 14.86 -0.31
CA TRP A 145 9.08 14.95 -0.41
C TRP A 145 9.73 15.76 0.71
N GLY A 146 8.98 16.64 1.39
CA GLY A 146 9.51 17.54 2.41
C GLY A 146 10.32 16.84 3.53
N PRO A 147 9.83 15.73 4.11
CA PRO A 147 10.54 14.98 5.15
C PRO A 147 11.80 14.25 4.68
N ALA A 148 11.96 14.04 3.37
CA ALA A 148 13.10 13.33 2.81
C ALA A 148 14.30 14.27 2.67
N THR A 149 15.45 13.88 3.23
CA THR A 149 16.66 14.71 3.34
C THR A 149 17.96 14.00 2.96
N HIS A 150 17.93 12.67 2.77
CA HIS A 150 19.11 11.85 2.45
C HIS A 150 19.40 11.76 0.95
N THR A 151 18.43 12.11 0.11
CA THR A 151 18.57 12.17 -1.34
C THR A 151 18.48 13.61 -1.86
N PRO A 152 18.91 13.88 -3.10
CA PRO A 152 18.70 15.19 -3.73
C PRO A 152 17.22 15.47 -4.01
N MET A 153 16.83 16.74 -4.01
CA MET A 153 15.50 17.13 -4.47
C MET A 153 15.41 16.92 -6.00
N PRO A 154 14.42 16.17 -6.51
CA PRO A 154 14.29 15.96 -7.94
C PRO A 154 13.89 17.25 -8.65
N VAL A 155 14.24 17.35 -9.93
CA VAL A 155 13.84 18.48 -10.77
C VAL A 155 12.34 18.41 -11.03
N SER A 156 11.62 19.39 -10.48
CA SER A 156 10.19 19.57 -10.71
C SER A 156 9.92 20.96 -11.27
N VAL A 157 9.00 21.04 -12.24
CA VAL A 157 8.58 22.30 -12.86
C VAL A 157 7.08 22.44 -12.74
N ARG A 158 6.63 23.59 -12.26
CA ARG A 158 5.21 23.92 -12.24
C ARG A 158 4.68 24.05 -13.67
N ARG A 159 3.64 23.27 -13.99
CA ARG A 159 2.93 23.34 -15.26
C ARG A 159 2.02 24.57 -15.26
N PRO A 160 2.00 25.35 -16.35
CA PRO A 160 0.98 26.37 -16.53
C PRO A 160 -0.40 25.71 -16.52
N ARG A 161 -1.37 26.35 -15.86
CA ARG A 161 -2.74 25.87 -15.83
C ARG A 161 -3.38 26.10 -17.21
N GLU A 162 -3.84 25.02 -17.83
CA GLU A 162 -4.59 25.09 -19.08
C GLU A 162 -6.07 25.42 -18.80
N ALA A 163 -6.70 26.18 -19.69
CA ALA A 163 -8.13 26.42 -19.59
C ALA A 163 -8.89 25.14 -19.98
N PRO A 164 -9.86 24.68 -19.18
CA PRO A 164 -10.64 23.50 -19.52
C PRO A 164 -11.62 23.82 -20.65
N VAL A 165 -11.26 23.42 -21.88
CA VAL A 165 -12.07 23.63 -23.10
C VAL A 165 -12.72 22.32 -23.52
N ARG A 166 -14.03 22.37 -23.81
CA ARG A 166 -14.80 21.21 -24.28
C ARG A 166 -14.48 20.87 -25.73
N LEU A 167 -14.30 19.59 -26.03
CA LEU A 167 -14.19 19.11 -27.40
C LEU A 167 -15.57 19.04 -28.07
N ALA A 168 -15.69 19.69 -29.21
CA ALA A 168 -16.94 19.67 -29.99
C ALA A 168 -17.28 18.24 -30.42
N GLY A 169 -18.52 17.81 -30.19
CA GLY A 169 -19.00 16.47 -30.54
C GLY A 169 -18.59 15.36 -29.57
N VAL A 170 -17.85 15.67 -28.50
CA VAL A 170 -17.50 14.70 -27.45
C VAL A 170 -18.43 14.87 -26.25
N ALA A 171 -19.11 13.79 -25.86
CA ALA A 171 -19.94 13.76 -24.66
C ALA A 171 -19.07 14.08 -23.42
N LEU A 172 -19.61 14.84 -22.46
CA LEU A 172 -18.82 15.39 -21.34
C LEU A 172 -18.11 14.28 -20.55
N GLU A 173 -18.83 13.19 -20.31
CA GLU A 173 -18.36 11.98 -19.66
C GLU A 173 -17.12 11.34 -20.32
N ASN A 174 -16.91 11.56 -21.62
CA ASN A 174 -15.83 10.97 -22.40
C ASN A 174 -14.75 12.00 -22.75
N ASP A 175 -14.90 13.26 -22.33
CA ASP A 175 -13.99 14.37 -22.65
C ASP A 175 -12.76 14.37 -21.72
N GLY A 176 -11.88 13.37 -21.90
CA GLY A 176 -10.68 13.21 -21.07
C GLY A 176 -9.65 14.33 -21.22
N VAL A 177 -9.73 15.17 -22.26
CA VAL A 177 -8.89 16.37 -22.40
C VAL A 177 -9.42 17.46 -21.46
N TYR A 178 -10.73 17.72 -21.51
CA TYR A 178 -11.39 18.65 -20.59
C TYR A 178 -11.14 18.29 -19.13
N TRP A 179 -11.32 17.01 -18.75
CA TRP A 179 -11.14 16.60 -17.36
C TRP A 179 -9.70 16.69 -16.85
N ARG A 180 -8.70 16.45 -17.70
CA ARG A 180 -7.28 16.64 -17.34
C ARG A 180 -6.92 18.11 -17.14
N ALA A 181 -7.50 19.01 -17.94
CA ALA A 181 -7.32 20.44 -17.77
C ALA A 181 -8.07 20.97 -16.54
N LEU A 182 -9.25 20.42 -16.23
CA LEU A 182 -10.01 20.77 -15.04
C LEU A 182 -9.28 20.32 -13.76
N HIS A 183 -8.90 19.05 -13.71
CA HIS A 183 -8.13 18.42 -12.62
C HIS A 183 -6.63 18.51 -12.92
N HIS A 184 -6.12 19.75 -12.86
CA HIS A 184 -4.75 20.09 -13.25
C HIS A 184 -3.71 19.43 -12.33
N VAL A 185 -2.79 18.67 -12.92
CA VAL A 185 -1.53 18.28 -12.26
C VAL A 185 -0.58 19.46 -12.32
N GLU A 186 -0.35 20.11 -11.17
CA GLU A 186 0.50 21.29 -11.06
C GLU A 186 1.96 20.98 -11.36
N TRP A 187 2.43 19.76 -11.08
CA TRP A 187 3.84 19.45 -11.12
C TRP A 187 4.21 18.49 -12.26
N SER A 188 5.16 18.91 -13.11
CA SER A 188 5.95 17.98 -13.92
C SER A 188 7.14 17.52 -13.10
N MET A 189 7.32 16.22 -12.96
CA MET A 189 8.52 15.64 -12.37
C MET A 189 9.37 15.08 -13.50
N TYR A 190 10.61 15.54 -13.61
CA TYR A 190 11.55 15.06 -14.63
C TYR A 190 12.36 13.90 -14.06
N ARG A 191 12.44 12.82 -14.85
CA ARG A 191 13.29 11.68 -14.55
C ARG A 191 14.64 11.92 -15.19
N GLU A 192 15.69 12.03 -14.39
CA GLU A 192 17.04 11.82 -14.93
C GLU A 192 17.29 10.32 -15.03
N VAL A 193 17.82 9.87 -16.18
CA VAL A 193 18.10 8.44 -16.43
C VAL A 193 19.05 7.86 -15.36
N PHE A 194 19.94 8.68 -14.81
CA PHE A 194 20.86 8.29 -13.74
C PHE A 194 20.15 8.07 -12.39
N ASP A 195 19.09 8.82 -12.08
CA ASP A 195 18.31 8.64 -10.85
C ASP A 195 17.54 7.32 -10.84
N TYR A 196 17.00 6.93 -12.00
CA TYR A 196 16.34 5.63 -12.15
C TYR A 196 17.31 4.48 -11.89
N LEU A 197 18.50 4.53 -12.49
CA LEU A 197 19.52 3.49 -12.32
C LEU A 197 20.04 3.41 -10.89
N ALA A 198 20.02 4.50 -10.13
CA ALA A 198 20.41 4.50 -8.72
C ALA A 198 19.45 3.69 -7.85
N MET A 199 18.14 3.75 -8.10
CA MET A 199 17.13 2.96 -7.37
C MET A 199 17.27 1.45 -7.62
N CYS A 200 17.76 1.06 -8.79
CA CYS A 200 17.99 -0.36 -9.11
C CYS A 200 19.22 -0.94 -8.41
N ARG A 201 20.05 -0.12 -7.74
CA ARG A 201 21.25 -0.57 -7.04
C ARG A 201 20.90 -0.96 -5.59
N PRO A 202 21.20 -2.20 -5.16
CA PRO A 202 21.03 -2.62 -3.77
C PRO A 202 21.62 -1.64 -2.75
N GLN A 203 22.80 -1.10 -3.06
CA GLN A 203 23.54 -0.20 -2.17
C GLN A 203 22.75 1.06 -1.80
N CYS A 204 22.02 1.65 -2.76
CA CYS A 204 21.24 2.85 -2.50
C CYS A 204 20.13 2.57 -1.46
N CYS A 205 19.43 1.44 -1.61
CA CYS A 205 18.43 1.02 -0.63
C CYS A 205 19.07 0.73 0.73
N MET A 206 20.23 0.04 0.76
CA MET A 206 20.93 -0.27 2.01
C MET A 206 21.41 0.99 2.76
N ASP A 207 21.95 1.98 2.05
CA ASP A 207 22.42 3.24 2.63
C ASP A 207 21.24 4.04 3.22
N LEU A 208 20.13 4.15 2.48
CA LEU A 208 18.92 4.83 2.93
C LEU A 208 18.30 4.13 4.15
N MET A 209 18.16 2.80 4.10
CA MET A 209 17.64 2.02 5.23
C MET A 209 18.51 2.21 6.47
N SER A 210 19.84 2.21 6.32
CA SER A 210 20.77 2.42 7.44
C SER A 210 20.65 3.83 8.05
N ALA A 211 20.31 4.83 7.24
CA ALA A 211 20.12 6.21 7.69
C ALA A 211 18.75 6.42 8.36
N ILE A 212 17.68 5.89 7.77
CA ILE A 212 16.28 6.13 8.18
C ILE A 212 15.83 5.20 9.32
N ALA A 213 16.34 3.97 9.30
CA ALA A 213 15.92 2.89 10.18
C ALA A 213 17.13 2.11 10.74
N PRO A 214 18.06 2.77 11.47
CA PRO A 214 19.29 2.14 11.95
C PRO A 214 19.06 0.93 12.87
N GLU A 215 17.86 0.81 13.46
CA GLU A 215 17.45 -0.35 14.23
C GLU A 215 17.25 -1.62 13.38
N PHE A 216 17.11 -1.50 12.06
CA PHE A 216 17.04 -2.61 11.12
C PHE A 216 18.36 -2.74 10.33
N ARG A 217 19.16 -3.76 10.63
CA ARG A 217 20.45 -3.97 9.95
C ARG A 217 20.29 -4.92 8.77
N TYR A 218 20.92 -4.59 7.65
CA TYR A 218 21.00 -5.50 6.51
C TYR A 218 21.65 -6.83 6.92
N SER A 219 21.01 -7.94 6.55
CA SER A 219 21.54 -9.28 6.75
C SER A 219 21.95 -9.90 5.43
N ALA A 220 23.26 -9.96 5.17
CA ALA A 220 23.80 -10.64 3.99
C ALA A 220 23.57 -12.15 4.00
N VAL A 221 23.36 -12.74 5.19
CA VAL A 221 23.04 -14.17 5.32
C VAL A 221 21.62 -14.46 4.83
N LEU A 222 20.66 -13.58 5.17
CA LEU A 222 19.25 -13.77 4.81
C LEU A 222 18.90 -13.17 3.44
N GLY A 223 19.66 -12.18 2.97
CA GLY A 223 19.43 -11.50 1.70
C GLY A 223 20.02 -12.20 0.49
N SER A 224 19.65 -11.72 -0.69
CA SER A 224 20.16 -12.15 -1.99
C SER A 224 20.11 -11.04 -3.04
N THR A 225 20.48 -11.37 -4.28
CA THR A 225 20.42 -10.42 -5.40
C THR A 225 19.00 -9.97 -5.75
N ARG A 226 17.99 -10.71 -5.29
CA ARG A 226 16.57 -10.41 -5.54
C ARG A 226 15.81 -9.96 -4.28
N ARG A 227 16.44 -10.01 -3.11
CA ARG A 227 15.76 -9.76 -1.84
C ARG A 227 16.71 -9.11 -0.85
N LEU A 228 16.38 -7.89 -0.42
CA LEU A 228 17.10 -7.25 0.69
C LEU A 228 16.33 -7.51 1.97
N VAL A 229 17.03 -7.96 3.01
CA VAL A 229 16.45 -8.27 4.32
C VAL A 229 17.14 -7.43 5.37
N PHE A 230 16.38 -6.56 6.04
CA PHE A 230 16.84 -5.73 7.14
C PHE A 230 16.20 -6.22 8.43
N VAL A 231 16.99 -6.80 9.33
CA VAL A 231 16.51 -7.45 10.56
C VAL A 231 16.63 -6.47 11.73
N GLN A 232 15.56 -6.35 12.51
CA GLN A 232 15.56 -5.57 13.75
C GLN A 232 16.67 -6.09 14.67
N GLN A 233 17.43 -5.20 15.30
CA GLN A 233 18.46 -5.58 16.29
C GLN A 233 17.85 -6.21 17.55
N GLY A 234 18.60 -7.10 18.21
CA GLY A 234 18.21 -7.77 19.45
C GLY A 234 18.89 -9.15 19.59
N GLU A 235 18.56 -9.89 20.65
CA GLU A 235 19.14 -11.22 20.94
C GLU A 235 18.18 -12.40 20.74
N ASP A 236 16.87 -12.11 20.71
CA ASP A 236 15.84 -13.13 20.55
C ASP A 236 15.93 -13.91 19.25
N ALA A 237 15.42 -15.14 19.24
CA ALA A 237 15.36 -15.94 18.03
C ALA A 237 14.37 -15.36 17.02
N LEU A 238 13.21 -14.89 17.48
CA LEU A 238 12.24 -14.19 16.65
C LEU A 238 12.62 -12.72 16.50
N ALA A 239 12.52 -12.22 15.28
CA ALA A 239 12.78 -10.83 14.99
C ALA A 239 11.84 -10.31 13.90
N TRP A 240 11.40 -9.07 14.03
CA TRP A 240 10.82 -8.34 12.92
C TRP A 240 11.91 -8.01 11.90
N ALA A 241 11.55 -8.06 10.62
CA ALA A 241 12.40 -7.67 9.52
C ALA A 241 11.60 -6.89 8.47
N LEU A 242 12.31 -6.02 7.75
CA LEU A 242 11.82 -5.32 6.59
C LEU A 242 12.43 -5.98 5.35
N LEU A 243 11.56 -6.44 4.47
CA LEU A 243 11.91 -7.18 3.26
C LEU A 243 11.61 -6.32 2.03
N CYS A 244 12.62 -6.09 1.20
CA CYS A 244 12.45 -5.42 -0.09
C CYS A 244 12.74 -6.42 -1.20
N ASP A 245 11.69 -6.88 -1.87
CA ASP A 245 11.82 -7.78 -3.02
C ASP A 245 12.08 -6.97 -4.30
N ARG A 246 12.88 -7.55 -5.19
CA ARG A 246 13.14 -7.00 -6.52
C ARG A 246 11.97 -7.32 -7.44
N GLU A 247 11.31 -6.31 -7.98
CA GLU A 247 10.09 -6.45 -8.80
C GLU A 247 10.43 -6.59 -10.29
N PRO A 248 10.12 -7.74 -10.94
CA PRO A 248 10.15 -7.85 -12.40
C PRO A 248 8.98 -7.07 -13.02
N PRO A 249 9.13 -6.47 -14.22
CA PRO A 249 10.30 -6.46 -15.10
C PRO A 249 11.28 -5.30 -14.82
N HIS A 250 10.99 -4.45 -13.84
CA HIS A 250 11.58 -3.12 -13.72
C HIS A 250 12.92 -3.07 -12.96
N ASP A 251 13.39 -4.22 -12.47
CA ASP A 251 14.74 -4.44 -11.91
C ASP A 251 15.11 -3.56 -10.70
N HIS A 252 14.11 -2.93 -10.07
CA HIS A 252 14.23 -2.14 -8.82
C HIS A 252 13.67 -2.92 -7.63
N PHE A 253 14.08 -2.51 -6.43
CA PHE A 253 13.51 -3.03 -5.19
C PHE A 253 12.20 -2.31 -4.88
N GLY A 254 11.16 -3.09 -4.62
CA GLY A 254 9.85 -2.59 -4.20
C GLY A 254 9.85 -2.06 -2.77
N ALA A 255 8.66 -1.66 -2.33
CA ALA A 255 8.44 -1.12 -1.00
C ALA A 255 8.80 -2.12 0.13
N PRO A 256 9.36 -1.65 1.27
CA PRO A 256 9.63 -2.51 2.41
C PRO A 256 8.36 -3.17 2.97
N GLN A 257 8.42 -4.50 3.14
CA GLN A 257 7.37 -5.31 3.74
C GLN A 257 7.78 -5.77 5.13
N LEU A 258 6.91 -5.56 6.13
CA LEU A 258 7.12 -6.04 7.48
C LEU A 258 6.82 -7.54 7.58
N VAL A 259 7.80 -8.31 8.03
CA VAL A 259 7.71 -9.77 8.22
C VAL A 259 8.32 -10.18 9.57
N LEU A 260 7.83 -11.29 10.13
CA LEU A 260 8.42 -11.95 11.28
C LEU A 260 9.25 -13.13 10.78
N VAL A 261 10.50 -13.23 11.23
CA VAL A 261 11.46 -14.27 10.81
C VAL A 261 12.19 -14.86 12.00
N ASN A 262 12.82 -16.01 11.79
CA ASN A 262 13.80 -16.55 12.73
C ASN A 262 15.19 -16.00 12.40
N ARG A 263 15.73 -15.13 13.27
CA ARG A 263 17.07 -14.55 13.14
C ARG A 263 18.18 -15.61 13.05
N ARG A 264 17.97 -16.80 13.62
CA ARG A 264 18.97 -17.87 13.71
C ARG A 264 18.95 -18.84 12.52
N GLN A 265 18.11 -18.61 11.51
CA GLN A 265 18.04 -19.52 10.37
C GLN A 265 19.37 -19.52 9.57
N PRO A 266 19.83 -20.70 9.12
CA PRO A 266 21.05 -20.79 8.32
C PRO A 266 20.73 -20.55 6.83
N GLY A 267 21.06 -19.36 6.32
CA GLY A 267 21.05 -19.06 4.89
C GLY A 267 19.95 -18.11 4.41
N GLU A 268 19.84 -18.00 3.08
CA GLU A 268 18.95 -17.06 2.40
C GLU A 268 17.48 -17.30 2.76
N LEU A 269 16.76 -16.22 3.08
CA LEU A 269 15.36 -16.25 3.49
C LEU A 269 14.44 -16.60 2.32
N GLN A 270 13.89 -17.82 2.34
CA GLN A 270 12.85 -18.26 1.42
C GLN A 270 11.46 -17.86 1.94
N ASP A 271 10.46 -17.89 1.06
CA ASP A 271 9.09 -17.56 1.47
C ASP A 271 8.53 -18.53 2.52
N ALA A 272 8.97 -19.79 2.49
CA ALA A 272 8.60 -20.81 3.48
C ALA A 272 9.18 -20.54 4.87
N ASP A 273 10.24 -19.73 4.97
CA ASP A 273 10.90 -19.38 6.23
C ASP A 273 10.23 -18.17 6.92
N ILE A 274 9.32 -17.49 6.23
CA ILE A 274 8.62 -16.32 6.78
C ILE A 274 7.51 -16.79 7.70
N LEU A 275 7.71 -16.53 9.00
CA LEU A 275 6.84 -16.98 10.07
C LEU A 275 5.54 -16.18 10.11
N PHE A 276 5.57 -14.91 9.73
CA PHE A 276 4.36 -14.10 9.57
C PHE A 276 4.64 -12.96 8.59
N ARG A 277 3.70 -12.70 7.69
CA ARG A 277 3.67 -11.49 6.86
C ARG A 277 2.62 -10.56 7.43
N ASN A 278 2.96 -9.27 7.56
CA ASN A 278 1.98 -8.28 7.97
C ASN A 278 0.73 -8.34 7.09
N VAL A 279 -0.43 -8.52 7.73
CA VAL A 279 -1.74 -8.64 7.05
C VAL A 279 -2.41 -7.28 6.83
N ILE A 280 -1.94 -6.24 7.51
CA ILE A 280 -2.44 -4.87 7.38
C ILE A 280 -1.60 -4.15 6.30
N GLY A 281 -1.80 -4.56 5.05
CA GLY A 281 -1.03 -4.07 3.90
C GLY A 281 -1.78 -3.02 3.09
N LYS A 282 -1.01 -2.10 2.49
CA LYS A 282 -1.41 -1.38 1.30
C LYS A 282 -0.27 -1.55 0.29
N GLN A 283 -0.60 -2.01 -0.91
CA GLN A 283 0.37 -2.08 -1.99
C GLN A 283 0.53 -0.68 -2.57
N PHE A 284 1.71 -0.10 -2.42
CA PHE A 284 2.02 1.19 -3.01
C PHE A 284 2.69 0.97 -4.35
N ARG A 285 2.08 1.49 -5.41
CA ARG A 285 2.75 1.57 -6.71
C ARG A 285 3.50 2.89 -6.77
N HIS A 286 4.82 2.81 -6.92
CA HIS A 286 5.66 3.97 -7.15
C HIS A 286 5.21 4.70 -8.43
N SER A 287 4.65 5.91 -8.31
CA SER A 287 4.19 6.67 -9.47
C SER A 287 5.33 7.47 -10.14
N THR A 288 6.48 7.58 -9.46
CA THR A 288 7.73 8.14 -9.95
C THR A 288 8.93 7.34 -9.45
N TYR A 289 9.97 7.27 -10.29
CA TYR A 289 11.18 6.47 -10.06
C TYR A 289 12.38 7.42 -9.97
N CYS A 290 12.52 8.12 -8.85
CA CYS A 290 13.78 8.77 -8.47
C CYS A 290 14.21 8.37 -7.05
N THR A 291 15.46 8.65 -6.70
CA THR A 291 16.02 8.32 -5.37
C THR A 291 15.23 8.97 -4.23
N ARG A 292 14.68 10.17 -4.44
CA ARG A 292 13.77 10.82 -3.50
C ARG A 292 12.49 10.03 -3.25
N ASP A 293 11.91 9.43 -4.29
CA ASP A 293 10.72 8.60 -4.12
C ASP A 293 11.00 7.31 -3.34
N LEU A 294 12.20 6.74 -3.52
CA LEU A 294 12.65 5.60 -2.72
C LEU A 294 12.75 5.97 -1.23
N GLU A 295 13.39 7.12 -0.93
CA GLU A 295 13.49 7.61 0.45
C GLU A 295 12.11 7.87 1.07
N VAL A 296 11.21 8.52 0.34
CA VAL A 296 9.84 8.83 0.80
C VAL A 296 9.06 7.55 1.08
N ALA A 297 9.16 6.56 0.20
CA ALA A 297 8.56 5.26 0.43
C ALA A 297 9.15 4.58 1.67
N ILE A 298 10.47 4.59 1.85
CA ILE A 298 11.11 4.03 3.05
C ILE A 298 10.60 4.75 4.31
N LEU A 299 10.54 6.08 4.32
CA LEU A 299 10.04 6.88 5.45
C LEU A 299 8.61 6.48 5.82
N PHE A 300 7.73 6.40 4.83
CA PHE A 300 6.35 5.96 5.02
C PHE A 300 6.29 4.54 5.60
N HIS A 301 6.95 3.57 4.95
CA HIS A 301 6.87 2.16 5.31
C HIS A 301 7.51 1.85 6.66
N VAL A 302 8.62 2.50 7.00
CA VAL A 302 9.30 2.35 8.29
C VAL A 302 8.43 2.91 9.42
N GLY A 303 7.90 4.14 9.25
CA GLY A 303 7.00 4.75 10.22
C GLY A 303 5.78 3.89 10.51
N ARG A 304 5.13 3.39 9.45
CA ARG A 304 4.01 2.45 9.53
C ARG A 304 4.41 1.12 10.19
N SER A 305 5.57 0.56 9.84
CA SER A 305 6.04 -0.72 10.40
C SER A 305 6.30 -0.63 11.89
N ARG A 306 6.84 0.48 12.39
CA ARG A 306 7.03 0.71 13.84
C ARG A 306 5.70 0.66 14.60
N ARG A 307 4.64 1.26 14.05
CA ARG A 307 3.28 1.21 14.62
C ARG A 307 2.71 -0.21 14.63
N LEU A 308 2.84 -0.90 13.50
CA LEU A 308 2.39 -2.29 13.37
C LEU A 308 3.11 -3.21 14.34
N MET A 309 4.42 -3.07 14.52
CA MET A 309 5.17 -3.83 15.51
C MET A 309 4.68 -3.57 16.93
N ALA A 310 4.41 -2.30 17.27
CA ALA A 310 3.84 -1.95 18.57
C ALA A 310 2.43 -2.53 18.77
N PHE A 311 1.61 -2.57 17.72
CA PHE A 311 0.30 -3.20 17.73
C PHE A 311 0.36 -4.72 17.88
N TYR A 312 1.30 -5.39 17.21
CA TYR A 312 1.46 -6.84 17.27
C TYR A 312 2.17 -7.33 18.54
N ALA A 313 2.96 -6.49 19.21
CA ALA A 313 3.75 -6.87 20.37
C ALA A 313 2.94 -7.56 21.49
N PRO A 314 1.77 -7.04 21.93
CA PRO A 314 0.98 -7.70 22.95
C PRO A 314 0.49 -9.11 22.56
N PHE A 315 0.28 -9.37 21.26
CA PHE A 315 -0.14 -10.68 20.78
C PHE A 315 1.01 -11.68 20.79
N LEU A 316 2.23 -11.24 20.46
CA LEU A 316 3.44 -12.06 20.55
C LEU A 316 3.78 -12.39 22.00
N GLU A 317 3.72 -11.41 22.90
CA GLU A 317 4.03 -11.58 24.33
C GLU A 317 3.10 -12.57 25.03
N ARG A 318 1.80 -12.59 24.68
CA ARG A 318 0.83 -13.56 25.25
C ARG A 318 1.12 -15.01 24.87
N CYS A 319 1.88 -15.22 23.81
CA CYS A 319 2.15 -16.55 23.28
C CYS A 319 3.52 -17.10 23.73
N ALA A 320 4.39 -16.25 24.31
CA ALA A 320 5.76 -16.55 24.69
C ALA A 320 5.84 -17.21 26.08
#